data_AF-A0A8C5BFF6-F1
#
_entry.id   AF-A0A8C5BFF6-F1
#
_cell.length_a   1.000
_cell.length_b   1.000
_cell.length_c   1.000
_cell.angle_alpha   90.00
_cell.angle_beta   90.00
_cell.angle_gamma   90.00
#
_symmetry.space_group_name_H-M   'P 1'
#
loop_
_entity.id
_entity.type
_entity.pdbx_description
1 polymer ?
#
loop_
_entity_poly.entity_id
_entity_poly.type
_entity_poly.pdbx_seq_one_letter_code
_entity_poly.pdbx_strand_id
1 'polypeptide(L)'
;MISASHKMDAEKSAKEGKMVHRGIYLTCVLTPCRALGVCVTLMTLVAMGAAVWAVVTYCTMEEDTGLYEVQVNSADQHLQVFDSAQNRWRQVCSSSANELLASISCEEVGFVSVVNYSVASVPEGSSDPGDFFCVKPEELSYGKKIRDSLFPCDCESREVLTLLCQDCGRRSLTEDRIVGGLDSRQGSWPWQVSLRYDGVHQCGGSLISDRWIVSAAHCIRERFRSVSRWRVLLGSVYNNPANATVVEVKTIVYHSSYLPFVDANIDDNSRDLAVLALSQPIAFSEYIQPLCLPTYGQRLIDGQMGTVTGWGNVGYNGHQANVLQEANVPIISDTTCNAPDYYDNQITTSMFCAGFEKGGTDSCQGDSGGPFVAPDCLSKTSRYRLLGVVSWGTGCATAKKPGVYTRVSRFLPWISTALRVRDSGGTGGTAGGRGGRDTCNAHTTRTHARTHAHTTQHNTHTTHTHTHTHTHTHTHTHTHTLSLTLTLTLTLTLTLTLTHNTTH
;
A
#
# COMPACT_ATOMS: atom_id res chain seq x y z
N MET A 1 -54.75 2.23 63.48
CA MET A 1 -55.90 1.33 63.22
C MET A 1 -56.18 1.42 61.72
N ILE A 2 -55.43 0.69 60.88
CA ILE A 2 -55.68 -0.67 60.37
C ILE A 2 -56.96 -0.66 59.50
N SER A 3 -56.85 -0.51 58.18
CA SER A 3 -56.70 -1.57 57.14
C SER A 3 -57.94 -2.46 56.98
N ALA A 4 -58.45 -2.54 55.74
CA ALA A 4 -59.25 -3.61 55.11
C ALA A 4 -60.25 -2.97 54.12
N SER A 5 -60.23 -3.25 52.82
CA SER A 5 -60.50 -4.50 52.10
C SER A 5 -61.99 -4.90 52.07
N HIS A 6 -62.54 -4.82 50.84
CA HIS A 6 -63.63 -5.59 50.20
C HIS A 6 -64.88 -6.08 50.98
N LYS A 7 -66.08 -5.82 50.42
CA LYS A 7 -66.90 -6.81 49.67
C LYS A 7 -68.25 -6.26 49.14
N MET A 8 -68.62 -6.74 47.94
CA MET A 8 -69.97 -7.11 47.39
C MET A 8 -71.10 -6.05 47.46
N ASP A 9 -71.86 -5.73 46.41
CA ASP A 9 -72.73 -6.59 45.61
C ASP A 9 -73.20 -5.91 44.30
N ALA A 10 -73.77 -6.71 43.40
CA ALA A 10 -74.17 -6.37 42.04
C ALA A 10 -75.48 -5.56 41.95
N GLU A 11 -75.58 -4.64 40.97
CA GLU A 11 -76.77 -4.49 40.13
C GLU A 11 -76.53 -3.61 38.88
N LYS A 12 -76.79 -4.23 37.71
CA LYS A 12 -77.64 -3.75 36.60
C LYS A 12 -77.40 -2.37 35.95
N SER A 13 -77.09 -2.48 34.65
CA SER A 13 -77.89 -1.96 33.52
C SER A 13 -77.39 -0.73 32.74
N ALA A 14 -77.19 -1.01 31.45
CA ALA A 14 -77.54 -0.20 30.27
C ALA A 14 -76.68 1.00 29.85
N LYS A 15 -76.10 0.87 28.63
CA LYS A 15 -76.24 1.78 27.47
C LYS A 15 -75.60 1.11 26.23
N GLU A 16 -76.39 0.68 25.25
CA GLU A 16 -76.70 1.38 23.97
C GLU A 16 -75.45 1.73 23.14
N GLY A 17 -75.28 1.36 21.87
CA GLY A 17 -76.07 0.59 20.91
C GLY A 17 -75.12 0.09 19.80
N LYS A 18 -75.25 -1.18 19.43
CA LYS A 18 -74.40 -1.88 18.45
C LYS A 18 -74.89 -1.61 17.03
N MET A 19 -74.00 -1.10 16.18
CA MET A 19 -74.20 -1.07 14.73
C MET A 19 -73.78 -2.42 14.11
N VAL A 20 -74.55 -2.81 13.10
CA VAL A 20 -74.80 -4.18 12.65
C VAL A 20 -73.68 -4.77 11.78
N HIS A 21 -73.45 -6.06 12.02
CA HIS A 21 -72.69 -7.05 11.25
C HIS A 21 -73.05 -7.12 9.75
N ARG A 22 -72.02 -7.28 8.92
CA ARG A 22 -71.96 -8.37 7.92
C ARG A 22 -70.58 -9.03 7.94
N GLY A 23 -70.32 -9.78 9.01
CA GLY A 23 -69.20 -10.72 9.06
C GLY A 23 -69.61 -12.02 8.39
N ILE A 24 -69.09 -12.27 7.19
CA ILE A 24 -69.02 -13.62 6.64
C ILE A 24 -68.00 -14.35 7.53
N TYR A 25 -68.47 -15.09 8.53
CA TYR A 25 -67.62 -16.02 9.26
C TYR A 25 -67.38 -17.23 8.35
N LEU A 26 -66.35 -17.11 7.51
CA LEU A 26 -65.71 -18.27 6.91
C LEU A 26 -64.97 -18.98 8.05
N THR A 27 -65.63 -19.93 8.71
CA THR A 27 -64.97 -20.89 9.59
C THR A 27 -64.08 -21.76 8.71
N CYS A 28 -62.87 -21.27 8.45
CA CYS A 28 -61.81 -22.06 7.83
C CYS A 28 -61.36 -23.08 8.87
N VAL A 29 -62.07 -24.21 8.95
CA VAL A 29 -61.61 -25.40 9.66
C VAL A 29 -60.40 -25.89 8.88
N LEU A 30 -59.22 -25.35 9.21
CA LEU A 30 -57.94 -25.92 8.80
C LEU A 30 -57.92 -27.32 9.40
N THR A 31 -58.15 -28.33 8.56
CA THR A 31 -57.88 -29.73 8.91
C THR A 31 -56.49 -29.81 9.57
N PRO A 32 -56.26 -30.66 10.57
CA PRO A 32 -54.99 -30.74 11.31
C PRO A 32 -53.75 -30.76 10.39
N CYS A 33 -53.84 -31.43 9.23
CA CYS A 33 -52.78 -31.47 8.23
C CYS A 33 -52.46 -30.11 7.57
N ARG A 34 -53.45 -29.23 7.36
CA ARG A 34 -53.25 -27.90 6.79
C ARG A 34 -52.65 -26.93 7.81
N ALA A 35 -53.05 -27.03 9.08
CA ALA A 35 -52.41 -26.29 10.16
C ALA A 35 -50.93 -26.72 10.32
N LEU A 36 -50.66 -28.03 10.25
CA LEU A 36 -49.30 -28.56 10.24
C LEU A 36 -48.47 -28.03 9.05
N GLY A 37 -49.05 -28.01 7.84
CA GLY A 37 -48.40 -27.49 6.64
C GLY A 37 -48.07 -25.99 6.73
N VAL A 38 -48.97 -25.18 7.30
CA VAL A 38 -48.73 -23.74 7.54
C VAL A 38 -47.64 -23.54 8.59
N CYS A 39 -47.64 -24.31 9.67
CA CYS A 39 -46.57 -24.24 10.68
C CYS A 39 -45.21 -24.66 10.12
N VAL A 40 -45.15 -25.74 9.32
CA VAL A 40 -43.90 -26.19 8.69
C VAL A 40 -43.38 -25.17 7.68
N THR A 41 -44.26 -24.55 6.89
CA THR A 41 -43.86 -23.48 5.96
C THR A 41 -43.38 -22.22 6.68
N LEU A 42 -44.03 -21.81 7.78
CA LEU A 42 -43.53 -20.71 8.61
C LEU A 42 -42.17 -21.02 9.25
N MET A 43 -42.00 -22.22 9.81
CA MET A 43 -40.74 -22.64 10.43
C MET A 43 -39.59 -22.72 9.41
N THR A 44 -39.87 -23.20 8.20
CA THR A 44 -38.87 -23.25 7.12
C THR A 44 -38.52 -21.84 6.61
N LEU A 45 -39.50 -20.94 6.47
CA LEU A 45 -39.23 -19.55 6.11
C LEU A 45 -38.41 -18.80 7.16
N VAL A 46 -38.69 -19.01 8.45
CA VAL A 46 -37.89 -18.43 9.56
C VAL A 46 -36.48 -19.01 9.56
N ALA A 47 -36.32 -20.32 9.33
CA ALA A 47 -35.01 -20.95 9.24
C ALA A 47 -34.20 -20.44 8.04
N MET A 48 -34.84 -20.26 6.88
CA MET A 48 -34.22 -19.64 5.71
C MET A 48 -33.83 -18.19 5.98
N GLY A 49 -34.71 -17.42 6.63
CA GLY A 49 -34.41 -16.03 7.03
C GLY A 49 -33.22 -15.94 7.98
N ALA A 50 -33.13 -16.83 8.97
CA ALA A 50 -31.99 -16.90 9.89
C ALA A 50 -30.70 -17.33 9.20
N ALA A 51 -30.76 -18.29 8.26
CA ALA A 51 -29.62 -18.72 7.47
C ALA A 51 -29.11 -17.60 6.54
N VAL A 52 -30.02 -16.91 5.84
CA VAL A 52 -29.67 -15.76 5.00
C VAL A 52 -29.09 -14.64 5.86
N TRP A 53 -29.69 -14.33 7.01
CA TRP A 53 -29.13 -13.34 7.93
C TRP A 53 -27.75 -13.74 8.45
N ALA A 54 -27.52 -15.00 8.79
CA ALA A 54 -26.22 -15.50 9.22
C ALA A 54 -25.17 -15.45 8.08
N VAL A 55 -25.55 -15.79 6.85
CA VAL A 55 -24.68 -15.70 5.67
C VAL A 55 -24.37 -14.24 5.34
N VAL A 56 -25.38 -13.36 5.32
CA VAL A 56 -25.17 -11.93 5.10
C VAL A 56 -24.28 -11.37 6.20
N THR A 57 -24.56 -11.66 7.47
CA THR A 57 -23.73 -11.23 8.60
C THR A 57 -22.30 -11.75 8.46
N TYR A 58 -22.11 -13.03 8.14
CA TYR A 58 -20.79 -13.61 7.92
C TYR A 58 -20.04 -12.96 6.75
N CYS A 59 -20.71 -12.76 5.61
CA CYS A 59 -20.14 -12.08 4.44
C CYS A 59 -19.89 -10.58 4.68
N THR A 60 -20.69 -9.91 5.51
CA THR A 60 -20.45 -8.50 5.89
C THR A 60 -19.42 -8.35 7.00
N MET A 61 -19.26 -9.34 7.88
CA MET A 61 -18.18 -9.34 8.88
C MET A 61 -16.81 -9.52 8.22
N GLU A 62 -16.77 -10.11 7.02
CA GLU A 62 -15.54 -10.24 6.25
C GLU A 62 -14.99 -8.89 5.75
N GLU A 63 -15.83 -7.85 5.55
CA GLU A 63 -15.40 -6.53 5.07
C GLU A 63 -14.44 -5.80 6.04
N ASP A 64 -14.57 -6.01 7.35
CA ASP A 64 -13.75 -5.32 8.36
C ASP A 64 -12.49 -6.10 8.77
N THR A 65 -12.37 -7.39 8.45
CA THR A 65 -11.28 -8.26 8.95
C THR A 65 -9.92 -8.10 8.25
N GLY A 66 -9.82 -7.20 7.27
CA GLY A 66 -8.58 -6.87 6.57
C GLY A 66 -8.22 -5.39 6.57
N LEU A 67 -9.01 -4.53 7.23
CA LEU A 67 -8.74 -3.09 7.26
C LEU A 67 -7.58 -2.78 8.21
N TYR A 68 -6.81 -1.74 7.86
CA TYR A 68 -5.78 -1.24 8.77
C TYR A 68 -6.44 -0.59 10.00
N GLU A 69 -5.87 -0.79 11.19
CA GLU A 69 -6.45 -0.36 12.49
C GLU A 69 -6.69 1.16 12.59
N VAL A 70 -6.06 1.95 11.73
CA VAL A 70 -6.24 3.39 11.60
C VAL A 70 -6.87 3.69 10.25
N GLN A 71 -7.95 4.47 10.24
CA GLN A 71 -8.68 4.85 9.04
C GLN A 71 -8.91 6.36 9.01
N VAL A 72 -8.81 6.91 7.81
CA VAL A 72 -9.20 8.27 7.50
C VAL A 72 -10.31 8.16 6.47
N ASN A 73 -11.55 8.39 6.90
CA ASN A 73 -12.69 8.25 6.00
C ASN A 73 -12.66 9.37 4.94
N SER A 74 -12.72 9.01 3.66
CA SER A 74 -12.65 9.98 2.56
C SER A 74 -13.87 10.92 2.49
N ALA A 75 -15.00 10.54 3.06
CA ALA A 75 -16.26 11.30 2.97
C ALA A 75 -16.36 12.42 4.02
N ASP A 76 -15.96 12.13 5.27
CA ASP A 76 -16.07 13.07 6.40
C ASP A 76 -14.68 13.50 6.94
N GLN A 77 -13.59 12.90 6.46
CA GLN A 77 -12.20 13.15 6.90
C GLN A 77 -11.96 12.81 8.38
N HIS A 78 -12.88 12.08 9.03
CA HIS A 78 -12.75 11.73 10.43
C HIS A 78 -11.65 10.68 10.61
N LEU A 79 -10.81 10.89 11.63
CA LEU A 79 -9.88 9.88 12.11
C LEU A 79 -10.62 8.84 12.95
N GLN A 80 -10.57 7.60 12.50
CA GLN A 80 -11.12 6.46 13.23
C GLN A 80 -10.02 5.46 13.55
N VAL A 81 -10.04 4.93 14.77
CA VAL A 81 -9.10 3.90 15.22
C VAL A 81 -9.88 2.72 15.77
N PHE A 82 -9.47 1.52 15.39
CA PHE A 82 -10.10 0.28 15.79
C PHE A 82 -9.71 -0.12 17.22
N ASP A 83 -10.71 -0.32 18.07
CA ASP A 83 -10.56 -0.84 19.41
C ASP A 83 -10.71 -2.36 19.41
N SER A 84 -9.59 -3.07 19.28
CA SER A 84 -9.57 -4.54 19.30
C SER A 84 -10.12 -5.16 20.59
N ALA A 85 -10.09 -4.44 21.73
CA ALA A 85 -10.63 -4.95 22.99
C ALA A 85 -12.16 -4.99 23.02
N GLN A 86 -12.82 -4.09 22.27
CA GLN A 86 -14.28 -3.97 22.22
C GLN A 86 -14.85 -4.23 20.82
N ASN A 87 -13.99 -4.58 19.87
CA ASN A 87 -14.34 -4.86 18.47
C ASN A 87 -15.18 -3.74 17.83
N ARG A 88 -14.78 -2.47 18.03
CA ARG A 88 -15.48 -1.29 17.49
C ARG A 88 -14.54 -0.20 17.03
N TRP A 89 -14.97 0.60 16.06
CA TRP A 89 -14.28 1.82 15.64
C TRP A 89 -14.59 2.97 16.58
N ARG A 90 -13.57 3.76 16.93
CA ARG A 90 -13.70 4.94 17.78
C ARG A 90 -13.12 6.17 17.08
N GLN A 91 -13.69 7.33 17.37
CA GLN A 91 -13.17 8.61 16.90
C GLN A 91 -12.08 9.12 17.85
N VAL A 92 -11.19 9.99 17.38
CA VAL A 92 -10.12 10.54 18.23
C VAL A 92 -10.46 11.96 18.66
N CYS A 93 -10.52 12.16 19.97
CA CYS A 93 -10.83 13.43 20.60
C CYS A 93 -9.73 14.47 20.33
N SER A 94 -10.16 15.71 20.09
CA SER A 94 -9.28 16.87 19.88
C SER A 94 -8.42 17.13 21.11
N SER A 95 -7.14 17.46 20.88
CA SER A 95 -6.16 17.77 21.93
C SER A 95 -5.13 18.80 21.47
N SER A 96 -4.24 19.21 22.38
CA SER A 96 -3.08 20.05 22.03
C SER A 96 -2.10 19.36 21.08
N ALA A 97 -2.18 18.04 20.92
CA ALA A 97 -1.31 17.24 20.05
C ALA A 97 -1.88 17.02 18.64
N ASN A 98 -2.96 17.69 18.24
CA ASN A 98 -3.67 17.47 16.98
C ASN A 98 -2.76 17.49 15.74
N GLU A 99 -1.84 18.45 15.66
CA GLU A 99 -0.92 18.58 14.52
C GLU A 99 -0.01 17.34 14.38
N LEU A 100 0.65 16.96 15.48
CA LEU A 100 1.53 15.80 15.52
C LEU A 100 0.75 14.50 15.27
N LEU A 101 -0.44 14.40 15.87
CA LEU A 101 -1.31 13.25 15.70
C LEU A 101 -1.78 13.09 14.26
N ALA A 102 -2.19 14.17 13.59
CA ALA A 102 -2.60 14.14 12.20
C ALA A 102 -1.45 13.70 11.28
N SER A 103 -0.25 14.25 11.51
CA SER A 103 0.97 13.89 10.79
C SER A 103 1.30 12.39 10.94
N ILE A 104 1.37 11.87 12.16
CA ILE A 104 1.69 10.45 12.42
C ILE A 104 0.56 9.54 11.91
N SER A 105 -0.70 9.94 12.06
CA SER A 105 -1.85 9.14 11.58
C SER A 105 -1.80 8.98 10.06
N CYS A 106 -1.50 10.03 9.30
CA CYS A 106 -1.30 9.95 7.85
C CYS A 106 -0.12 9.04 7.49
N GLU A 107 1.02 9.18 8.17
CA GLU A 107 2.20 8.33 7.94
C GLU A 107 1.92 6.86 8.21
N GLU A 108 1.20 6.55 9.28
CA GLU A 108 0.93 5.18 9.71
C GLU A 108 0.09 4.40 8.67
N VAL A 109 -0.87 5.07 8.04
CA VAL A 109 -1.71 4.50 6.97
C VAL A 109 -1.04 4.54 5.59
N GLY A 110 0.21 5.01 5.51
CA GLY A 110 1.04 5.00 4.30
C GLY A 110 0.92 6.24 3.41
N PHE A 111 0.32 7.34 3.89
CA PHE A 111 0.45 8.65 3.25
C PHE A 111 1.78 9.30 3.67
N VAL A 112 2.25 10.29 2.89
CA VAL A 112 3.56 10.92 3.14
C VAL A 112 3.47 12.20 3.95
N SER A 113 2.33 12.90 3.90
CA SER A 113 2.13 14.15 4.61
C SER A 113 0.64 14.40 4.88
N VAL A 114 0.40 15.20 5.93
CA VAL A 114 -0.89 15.85 6.17
C VAL A 114 -0.94 17.16 5.36
N VAL A 115 -2.02 17.35 4.60
CA VAL A 115 -2.28 18.59 3.86
C VAL A 115 -2.96 19.60 4.77
N ASN A 116 -3.95 19.15 5.54
CA ASN A 116 -4.67 19.98 6.49
C ASN A 116 -5.25 19.12 7.62
N TYR A 117 -5.49 19.71 8.78
CA TYR A 117 -6.29 19.11 9.84
C TYR A 117 -7.25 20.16 10.42
N SER A 118 -8.41 19.71 10.87
CA SER A 118 -9.43 20.54 11.49
C SER A 118 -10.14 19.81 12.62
N VAL A 119 -10.94 20.54 13.37
CA VAL A 119 -11.75 19.97 14.46
C VAL A 119 -13.21 20.05 14.05
N ALA A 120 -13.94 18.94 14.24
CA ALA A 120 -15.37 18.87 13.99
C ALA A 120 -16.12 18.58 15.30
N SER A 121 -17.25 19.25 15.51
CA SER A 121 -18.12 19.00 16.66
C SER A 121 -19.04 17.81 16.40
N VAL A 122 -19.17 16.91 17.37
CA VAL A 122 -20.06 15.74 17.30
C VAL A 122 -21.44 16.10 17.89
N PRO A 123 -22.55 15.92 17.16
CA PRO A 123 -23.90 16.23 17.64
C PRO A 123 -24.28 15.47 18.92
N GLU A 124 -25.05 16.12 19.80
CA GLU A 124 -25.58 15.47 21.00
C GLU A 124 -26.57 14.35 20.62
N GLY A 125 -26.27 13.10 20.98
CA GLY A 125 -27.12 11.94 20.72
C GLY A 125 -26.73 11.09 19.50
N SER A 126 -25.64 11.40 18.79
CA SER A 126 -25.14 10.60 17.66
C SER A 126 -24.07 9.57 18.02
N SER A 127 -23.60 9.54 19.27
CA SER A 127 -22.51 8.67 19.73
C SER A 127 -22.81 8.07 21.11
N ASP A 128 -22.52 6.79 21.28
CA ASP A 128 -22.69 6.03 22.52
C ASP A 128 -21.63 6.49 23.55
N PRO A 129 -21.90 6.48 24.87
CA PRO A 129 -20.89 6.78 25.89
C PRO A 129 -19.66 5.88 25.70
N GLY A 130 -18.51 6.50 25.46
CA GLY A 130 -17.26 5.81 25.19
C GLY A 130 -17.03 5.45 23.72
N ASP A 131 -17.44 6.25 22.74
CA ASP A 131 -17.04 6.09 21.33
C ASP A 131 -15.70 6.78 20.97
N PHE A 132 -14.99 7.31 21.96
CA PHE A 132 -13.78 8.12 21.72
C PHE A 132 -12.50 7.48 22.25
N PHE A 133 -11.39 7.89 21.63
CA PHE A 133 -10.04 7.79 22.16
C PHE A 133 -9.50 9.18 22.48
N CYS A 134 -8.77 9.28 23.59
CA CYS A 134 -7.96 10.44 23.92
C CYS A 134 -6.48 10.09 23.75
N VAL A 135 -5.67 11.12 23.48
CA VAL A 135 -4.23 10.99 23.20
C VAL A 135 -3.45 11.33 24.45
N LYS A 136 -2.38 10.59 24.69
CA LYS A 136 -1.31 10.97 25.63
C LYS A 136 -0.18 11.64 24.85
N PRO A 137 -0.07 12.98 24.88
CA PRO A 137 0.89 13.71 24.04
C PRO A 137 2.34 13.28 24.25
N GLU A 138 2.70 12.90 25.47
CA GLU A 138 4.04 12.47 25.86
C GLU A 138 4.47 11.11 25.29
N GLU A 139 3.52 10.25 24.93
CA GLU A 139 3.79 8.94 24.33
C GLU A 139 3.83 9.01 22.79
N LEU A 140 3.32 10.10 22.21
CA LEU A 140 3.16 10.30 20.78
C LEU A 140 4.51 10.61 20.11
N SER A 141 4.94 9.76 19.18
CA SER A 141 6.22 9.93 18.49
C SER A 141 6.21 9.29 17.10
N TYR A 142 6.98 9.88 16.18
CA TYR A 142 7.19 9.33 14.84
C TYR A 142 7.78 7.92 14.90
N GLY A 143 7.35 7.06 13.97
CA GLY A 143 7.85 5.68 13.90
C GLY A 143 7.18 4.69 14.85
N LYS A 144 6.19 5.12 15.65
CA LYS A 144 5.34 4.26 16.47
C LYS A 144 3.90 4.26 15.97
N LYS A 145 3.13 3.24 16.35
CA LYS A 145 1.69 3.20 16.10
C LYS A 145 0.99 4.20 17.02
N ILE A 146 0.04 4.98 16.50
CA ILE A 146 -0.75 5.92 17.30
C ILE A 146 -1.57 5.19 18.36
N ARG A 147 -2.00 3.95 18.08
CA ARG A 147 -2.79 3.13 19.00
C ARG A 147 -2.13 2.98 20.37
N ASP A 148 -0.80 2.95 20.41
CA ASP A 148 -0.02 2.81 21.64
C ASP A 148 -0.14 4.05 22.55
N SER A 149 -0.45 5.22 21.96
CA SER A 149 -0.62 6.50 22.66
C SER A 149 -2.09 6.89 22.90
N LEU A 150 -3.03 5.99 22.59
CA LEU A 150 -4.48 6.23 22.71
C LEU A 150 -5.10 5.43 23.85
N PHE A 151 -6.00 6.06 24.60
CA PHE A 151 -6.78 5.41 25.67
C PHE A 151 -8.27 5.78 25.58
N PRO A 152 -9.19 4.86 25.92
CA PRO A 152 -10.63 5.14 25.92
C PRO A 152 -10.97 6.32 26.84
N CYS A 153 -11.82 7.24 26.38
CA CYS A 153 -12.28 8.39 27.16
C CYS A 153 -13.69 8.85 26.71
N ASP A 154 -14.29 9.77 27.48
CA ASP A 154 -15.63 10.31 27.20
C ASP A 154 -15.64 11.55 26.29
N CYS A 155 -14.47 12.15 26.01
CA CYS A 155 -14.29 13.35 25.19
C CYS A 155 -15.26 14.49 25.55
N GLU A 156 -15.06 15.12 26.71
CA GLU A 156 -15.96 16.17 27.23
C GLU A 156 -16.18 17.34 26.26
N SER A 157 -15.18 17.67 25.43
CA SER A 157 -15.28 18.72 24.41
C SER A 157 -16.21 18.37 23.25
N ARG A 158 -16.48 17.07 23.02
CA ARG A 158 -17.18 16.54 21.83
C ARG A 158 -16.62 17.06 20.50
N GLU A 159 -15.33 17.33 20.51
CA GLU A 159 -14.57 17.79 19.37
C GLU A 159 -13.65 16.67 18.91
N VAL A 160 -13.75 16.30 17.63
CA VAL A 160 -12.96 15.22 17.05
C VAL A 160 -12.03 15.73 15.96
N LEU A 161 -10.90 15.04 15.81
CA LEU A 161 -9.92 15.36 14.80
C LEU A 161 -10.38 14.89 13.42
N THR A 162 -10.34 15.82 12.47
CA THR A 162 -10.50 15.57 11.04
C THR A 162 -9.18 15.87 10.36
N LEU A 163 -8.79 15.03 9.40
CA LEU A 163 -7.52 15.21 8.71
C LEU A 163 -7.59 14.84 7.23
N LEU A 164 -6.93 15.68 6.44
CA LEU A 164 -6.77 15.53 5.01
C LEU A 164 -5.31 15.15 4.74
N CYS A 165 -5.07 13.86 4.47
CA CYS A 165 -3.76 13.41 4.02
C CYS A 165 -3.55 13.71 2.54
N GLN A 166 -2.29 13.81 2.12
CA GLN A 166 -1.94 13.87 0.70
C GLN A 166 -2.35 12.56 0.03
N ASP A 167 -3.25 12.63 -0.95
CA ASP A 167 -3.70 11.45 -1.70
C ASP A 167 -2.56 10.79 -2.50
N CYS A 168 -2.64 9.47 -2.73
CA CYS A 168 -1.59 8.69 -3.38
C CYS A 168 -2.08 7.34 -3.97
N GLY A 169 -1.26 6.69 -4.78
CA GLY A 169 -1.45 5.28 -5.18
C GLY A 169 -2.68 5.04 -6.06
N ARG A 170 -3.22 6.08 -6.68
CA ARG A 170 -4.38 6.01 -7.59
C ARG A 170 -3.98 6.38 -9.00
N ARG A 171 -4.61 5.74 -9.97
CA ARG A 171 -4.51 6.09 -11.39
C ARG A 171 -5.71 6.94 -11.76
N SER A 172 -5.50 8.05 -12.46
CA SER A 172 -6.59 8.91 -12.94
C SER A 172 -7.27 8.35 -14.18
N LEU A 173 -6.57 7.49 -14.94
CA LEU A 173 -7.06 6.87 -16.17
C LEU A 173 -7.41 5.40 -15.93
N THR A 174 -8.56 4.97 -16.47
CA THR A 174 -9.01 3.57 -16.42
C THR A 174 -8.27 2.74 -17.47
N GLU A 175 -7.72 1.60 -17.05
CA GLU A 175 -6.95 0.69 -17.92
C GLU A 175 -7.67 -0.65 -18.13
N ASP A 176 -7.72 -1.12 -19.37
CA ASP A 176 -7.97 -2.52 -19.72
C ASP A 176 -6.66 -3.32 -19.58
N ARG A 177 -6.63 -4.35 -18.73
CA ARG A 177 -5.42 -5.13 -18.40
C ARG A 177 -4.95 -5.98 -19.59
N ILE A 178 -3.65 -5.95 -19.90
CA ILE A 178 -2.97 -6.93 -20.76
C ILE A 178 -1.85 -7.60 -19.94
N VAL A 179 -1.58 -8.89 -20.15
CA VAL A 179 -0.63 -9.71 -19.36
C VAL A 179 0.59 -10.07 -20.23
N GLY A 180 1.82 -9.89 -19.71
CA GLY A 180 3.01 -10.57 -20.28
C GLY A 180 4.29 -9.77 -20.54
N GLY A 181 4.52 -8.59 -19.96
CA GLY A 181 5.75 -7.83 -20.21
C GLY A 181 5.70 -7.08 -21.54
N LEU A 182 5.18 -5.85 -21.53
CA LEU A 182 4.93 -5.04 -22.72
C LEU A 182 5.17 -3.57 -22.42
N ASP A 183 5.30 -2.76 -23.48
CA ASP A 183 5.26 -1.30 -23.41
C ASP A 183 4.09 -0.82 -22.57
N SER A 184 4.37 -0.07 -21.50
CA SER A 184 3.39 0.59 -20.66
C SER A 184 2.68 1.70 -21.41
N ARG A 185 1.41 1.93 -21.05
CA ARG A 185 0.66 3.07 -21.56
C ARG A 185 0.95 4.33 -20.75
N GLN A 186 0.80 5.46 -21.42
CA GLN A 186 0.95 6.76 -20.79
C GLN A 186 -0.08 6.91 -19.65
N GLY A 187 0.41 7.13 -18.41
CA GLY A 187 -0.43 7.26 -17.23
C GLY A 187 -0.73 5.97 -16.45
N SER A 188 -0.28 4.78 -16.92
CA SER A 188 -0.44 3.53 -16.16
C SER A 188 0.31 3.54 -14.83
N TRP A 189 1.47 4.22 -14.79
CA TRP A 189 2.37 4.29 -13.62
C TRP A 189 2.82 5.72 -13.34
N PRO A 190 1.89 6.61 -12.94
CA PRO A 190 2.11 8.05 -12.86
C PRO A 190 3.12 8.48 -11.77
N TRP A 191 3.52 7.55 -10.91
CA TRP A 191 4.57 7.72 -9.90
C TRP A 191 5.96 7.32 -10.38
N GLN A 192 6.09 6.62 -11.51
CA GLN A 192 7.37 6.24 -12.06
C GLN A 192 8.14 7.49 -12.50
N VAL A 193 9.40 7.58 -12.07
CA VAL A 193 10.32 8.63 -12.55
C VAL A 193 11.60 8.04 -13.13
N SER A 194 12.24 8.79 -14.01
CA SER A 194 13.57 8.49 -14.53
C SER A 194 14.59 9.43 -13.88
N LEU A 195 15.50 8.89 -13.09
CA LEU A 195 16.64 9.62 -12.52
C LEU A 195 17.76 9.72 -13.57
N ARG A 196 18.12 10.95 -13.91
CA ARG A 196 19.11 11.25 -14.95
C ARG A 196 20.33 11.95 -14.37
N TYR A 197 21.50 11.49 -14.78
CA TYR A 197 22.76 12.16 -14.51
C TYR A 197 23.32 12.67 -15.83
N ASP A 198 23.55 13.98 -15.94
CA ASP A 198 23.95 14.66 -17.19
C ASP A 198 23.02 14.36 -18.38
N GLY A 199 21.72 14.28 -18.12
CA GLY A 199 20.70 14.00 -19.13
C GLY A 199 20.54 12.52 -19.50
N VAL A 200 21.40 11.63 -19.01
CA VAL A 200 21.34 10.19 -19.28
C VAL A 200 20.64 9.46 -18.16
N HIS A 201 19.68 8.60 -18.49
CA HIS A 201 18.99 7.73 -17.54
C HIS A 201 19.97 6.79 -16.83
N GLN A 202 19.95 6.81 -15.50
CA GLN A 202 20.79 5.94 -14.66
C GLN A 202 19.95 4.93 -13.88
N CYS A 203 18.80 5.37 -13.35
CA CYS A 203 17.95 4.58 -12.47
C CYS A 203 16.49 5.04 -12.57
N GLY A 204 15.59 4.17 -12.10
CA GLY A 204 14.22 4.51 -11.77
C GLY A 204 14.08 5.20 -10.41
N GLY A 205 12.86 5.59 -10.10
CA GLY A 205 12.45 6.12 -8.81
C GLY A 205 10.93 6.12 -8.69
N SER A 206 10.46 6.38 -7.49
CA SER A 206 9.04 6.45 -7.15
C SER A 206 8.71 7.80 -6.54
N LEU A 207 7.88 8.60 -7.21
CA LEU A 207 7.33 9.83 -6.65
C LEU A 207 6.39 9.48 -5.49
N ILE A 208 6.61 10.06 -4.30
CA ILE A 208 5.79 9.79 -3.10
C ILE A 208 5.10 11.06 -2.57
N SER A 209 5.51 12.24 -3.04
CA SER A 209 4.84 13.54 -2.77
C SER A 209 5.14 14.54 -3.89
N ASP A 210 4.69 15.79 -3.73
CA ASP A 210 5.02 16.88 -4.66
C ASP A 210 6.52 17.21 -4.74
N ARG A 211 7.34 16.69 -3.81
CA ARG A 211 8.76 17.04 -3.66
C ARG A 211 9.69 15.86 -3.45
N TRP A 212 9.17 14.70 -3.10
CA TRP A 212 10.00 13.58 -2.63
C TRP A 212 9.86 12.35 -3.50
N ILE A 213 11.00 11.72 -3.74
CA ILE A 213 11.15 10.50 -4.52
C ILE A 213 11.91 9.48 -3.69
N VAL A 214 11.48 8.22 -3.74
CA VAL A 214 12.22 7.08 -3.19
C VAL A 214 12.95 6.37 -4.35
N SER A 215 14.19 5.97 -4.13
CA SER A 215 15.01 5.21 -5.08
C SER A 215 16.03 4.35 -4.32
N ALA A 216 16.99 3.74 -5.02
CA ALA A 216 18.04 2.91 -4.46
C ALA A 216 19.29 3.73 -4.11
N ALA A 217 20.00 3.33 -3.05
CA ALA A 217 21.26 3.97 -2.66
C ALA A 217 22.34 3.75 -3.72
N HIS A 218 22.44 2.54 -4.30
CA HIS A 218 23.46 2.19 -5.28
C HIS A 218 23.37 3.01 -6.59
N CYS A 219 22.29 3.76 -6.82
CA CYS A 219 22.20 4.73 -7.91
C CYS A 219 23.14 5.93 -7.70
N ILE A 220 23.52 6.25 -6.46
CA ILE A 220 24.27 7.46 -6.07
C ILE A 220 25.72 7.10 -5.68
N ARG A 221 26.38 6.27 -6.51
CA ARG A 221 27.79 5.88 -6.33
C ARG A 221 28.73 7.07 -6.45
N GLU A 222 30.00 6.90 -6.08
CA GLU A 222 31.02 7.95 -6.06
C GLU A 222 31.05 8.81 -7.35
N ARG A 223 31.00 8.18 -8.53
CA ARG A 223 30.95 8.86 -9.83
C ARG A 223 29.71 9.73 -10.07
N PHE A 224 28.64 9.51 -9.30
CA PHE A 224 27.33 10.15 -9.41
C PHE A 224 26.94 10.96 -8.16
N ARG A 225 27.89 11.36 -7.31
CA ARG A 225 27.60 12.09 -6.06
C ARG A 225 27.22 13.56 -6.25
N SER A 226 27.48 14.16 -7.42
CA SER A 226 27.20 15.58 -7.64
C SER A 226 25.70 15.84 -7.83
N VAL A 227 25.04 16.32 -6.78
CA VAL A 227 23.59 16.59 -6.76
C VAL A 227 23.16 17.54 -7.89
N SER A 228 23.97 18.55 -8.21
CA SER A 228 23.65 19.55 -9.24
C SER A 228 23.55 18.98 -10.67
N ARG A 229 24.06 17.77 -10.90
CA ARG A 229 24.01 17.06 -12.19
C ARG A 229 22.82 16.10 -12.32
N TRP A 230 22.11 15.87 -11.22
CA TRP A 230 20.92 15.04 -11.21
C TRP A 230 19.69 15.83 -11.67
N ARG A 231 18.88 15.19 -12.51
CA ARG A 231 17.57 15.65 -12.96
C ARG A 231 16.58 14.50 -12.86
N VAL A 232 15.31 14.82 -12.66
CA VAL A 232 14.22 13.85 -12.62
C VAL A 232 13.29 14.12 -13.79
N LEU A 233 13.08 13.11 -14.64
CA LEU A 233 12.03 13.12 -15.66
C LEU A 233 10.75 12.48 -15.07
N LEU A 234 9.62 13.17 -15.21
CA LEU A 234 8.31 12.72 -14.74
C LEU A 234 7.25 12.79 -15.85
N GLY A 235 6.17 12.02 -15.69
CA GLY A 235 4.96 12.16 -16.51
C GLY A 235 5.11 11.73 -17.96
N SER A 236 6.09 10.89 -18.29
CA SER A 236 6.26 10.33 -19.63
C SER A 236 6.64 8.86 -19.54
N VAL A 237 6.13 8.05 -20.46
CA VAL A 237 6.61 6.68 -20.68
C VAL A 237 7.81 6.61 -21.60
N TYR A 238 8.20 7.70 -22.28
CA TYR A 238 9.36 7.70 -23.15
C TYR A 238 10.63 8.09 -22.40
N ASN A 239 11.71 7.36 -22.63
CA ASN A 239 13.02 7.68 -22.06
C ASN A 239 13.67 8.91 -22.74
N ASN A 240 13.25 9.33 -23.92
CA ASN A 240 13.70 10.60 -24.51
C ASN A 240 12.52 11.35 -25.14
N PRO A 241 11.62 11.92 -24.33
CA PRO A 241 10.45 12.61 -24.84
C PRO A 241 10.81 14.00 -25.38
N ALA A 242 10.11 14.43 -26.44
CA ALA A 242 10.27 15.78 -26.99
C ALA A 242 9.74 16.87 -26.03
N ASN A 243 8.66 16.57 -25.30
CA ASN A 243 8.10 17.42 -24.25
C ASN A 243 8.20 16.69 -22.91
N ALA A 244 9.04 17.21 -22.02
CA ALA A 244 9.49 16.51 -20.83
C ALA A 244 9.32 17.39 -19.59
N THR A 245 8.65 16.89 -18.55
CA THR A 245 8.69 17.52 -17.23
C THR A 245 9.99 17.08 -16.56
N VAL A 246 11.00 17.95 -16.60
CA VAL A 246 12.32 17.70 -16.01
C VAL A 246 12.55 18.66 -14.85
N VAL A 247 12.82 18.11 -13.67
CA VAL A 247 12.99 18.89 -12.43
C VAL A 247 14.37 18.65 -11.83
N GLU A 248 14.94 19.66 -11.18
CA GLU A 248 16.24 19.56 -10.51
C GLU A 248 16.13 18.90 -9.14
N VAL A 249 17.22 18.24 -8.72
CA VAL A 249 17.36 17.68 -7.38
C VAL A 249 18.07 18.69 -6.48
N LYS A 250 17.49 19.01 -5.32
CA LYS A 250 18.13 19.87 -4.31
C LYS A 250 18.97 19.07 -3.32
N THR A 251 18.48 17.91 -2.90
CA THR A 251 19.11 17.11 -1.86
C THR A 251 18.89 15.63 -2.11
N ILE A 252 19.89 14.83 -1.80
CA ILE A 252 19.83 13.37 -1.84
C ILE A 252 20.23 12.86 -0.46
N VAL A 253 19.39 12.03 0.14
CA VAL A 253 19.65 11.37 1.43
C VAL A 253 19.62 9.87 1.18
N TYR A 254 20.78 9.23 1.24
CA TYR A 254 20.90 7.77 1.15
C TYR A 254 21.07 7.16 2.53
N HIS A 255 20.71 5.89 2.68
CA HIS A 255 20.85 5.19 3.95
C HIS A 255 22.33 5.10 4.36
N SER A 256 22.71 5.69 5.50
CA SER A 256 24.11 5.83 5.91
C SER A 256 24.82 4.49 6.18
N SER A 257 24.06 3.44 6.48
CA SER A 257 24.57 2.07 6.65
C SER A 257 24.52 1.20 5.39
N TYR A 258 24.36 1.77 4.19
CA TYR A 258 24.57 1.02 2.94
C TYR A 258 26.07 0.78 2.74
N LEU A 259 26.53 -0.44 3.04
CA LEU A 259 27.96 -0.79 3.15
C LEU A 259 28.77 -0.60 1.86
N PRO A 260 28.21 -0.80 0.65
CA PRO A 260 28.95 -0.57 -0.59
C PRO A 260 29.41 0.89 -0.81
N PHE A 261 28.92 1.85 -0.02
CA PHE A 261 29.49 3.21 0.00
C PHE A 261 30.74 3.36 0.85
N VAL A 262 30.93 2.48 1.83
CA VAL A 262 32.12 2.44 2.68
C VAL A 262 33.22 1.65 1.97
N ASP A 263 32.88 0.49 1.44
CA ASP A 263 33.77 -0.35 0.65
C ASP A 263 32.98 -1.02 -0.48
N ALA A 264 33.32 -0.68 -1.72
CA ALA A 264 32.66 -1.19 -2.92
C ALA A 264 32.88 -2.70 -3.16
N ASN A 265 33.77 -3.34 -2.39
CA ASN A 265 34.01 -4.79 -2.44
C ASN A 265 33.11 -5.58 -1.49
N ILE A 266 32.33 -4.90 -0.63
CA ILE A 266 31.34 -5.55 0.23
C ILE A 266 30.12 -5.92 -0.62
N ASP A 267 29.76 -7.21 -0.62
CA ASP A 267 28.62 -7.75 -1.37
C ASP A 267 27.29 -7.73 -0.59
N ASP A 268 27.28 -7.08 0.58
CA ASP A 268 26.06 -6.84 1.35
C ASP A 268 25.32 -5.60 0.80
N ASN A 269 24.34 -5.85 -0.05
CA ASN A 269 23.47 -4.82 -0.62
C ASN A 269 22.29 -4.45 0.30
N SER A 270 22.34 -4.78 1.60
CA SER A 270 21.27 -4.43 2.54
C SER A 270 21.12 -2.93 2.69
N ARG A 271 19.88 -2.48 2.92
CA ARG A 271 19.56 -1.05 3.13
C ARG A 271 19.85 -0.19 1.89
N ASP A 272 19.70 -0.78 0.72
CA ASP A 272 19.82 -0.10 -0.56
C ASP A 272 18.60 0.81 -0.81
N LEU A 273 18.62 1.98 -0.17
CA LEU A 273 17.51 2.94 -0.18
C LEU A 273 18.03 4.38 -0.12
N ALA A 274 17.42 5.24 -0.91
CA ALA A 274 17.65 6.67 -0.91
C ALA A 274 16.35 7.45 -1.11
N VAL A 275 16.30 8.66 -0.58
CA VAL A 275 15.27 9.65 -0.90
C VAL A 275 15.91 10.86 -1.58
N LEU A 276 15.24 11.33 -2.62
CA LEU A 276 15.64 12.49 -3.39
C LEU A 276 14.57 13.57 -3.23
N ALA A 277 15.04 14.79 -3.11
CA ALA A 277 14.22 15.92 -2.76
C ALA A 277 14.34 16.97 -3.88
N LEU A 278 13.24 17.20 -4.60
CA LEU A 278 13.18 18.12 -5.73
C LEU A 278 13.49 19.56 -5.31
N SER A 279 13.98 20.39 -6.22
CA SER A 279 14.25 21.81 -5.96
C SER A 279 12.98 22.62 -5.79
N GLN A 280 11.91 22.24 -6.49
CA GLN A 280 10.60 22.87 -6.45
C GLN A 280 9.50 21.80 -6.37
N PRO A 281 8.33 22.12 -5.78
CA PRO A 281 7.18 21.25 -5.87
C PRO A 281 6.68 21.10 -7.29
N ILE A 282 6.17 19.92 -7.61
CA ILE A 282 5.50 19.64 -8.87
C ILE A 282 3.98 19.68 -8.71
N ALA A 283 3.28 20.04 -9.78
CA ALA A 283 1.83 19.89 -9.84
C ALA A 283 1.46 18.46 -10.24
N PHE A 284 0.51 17.87 -9.53
CA PHE A 284 -0.05 16.57 -9.91
C PHE A 284 -0.95 16.71 -11.14
N SER A 285 -0.96 15.68 -11.96
CA SER A 285 -1.77 15.57 -13.18
C SER A 285 -2.19 14.12 -13.40
N GLU A 286 -2.95 13.83 -14.46
CA GLU A 286 -3.30 12.45 -14.83
C GLU A 286 -2.08 11.54 -15.11
N TYR A 287 -0.91 12.13 -15.38
CA TYR A 287 0.35 11.41 -15.66
C TYR A 287 1.38 11.53 -14.54
N ILE A 288 1.13 12.37 -13.53
CA ILE A 288 2.04 12.62 -12.41
C ILE A 288 1.22 12.53 -11.12
N GLN A 289 1.33 11.41 -10.41
CA GLN A 289 0.64 11.17 -9.15
C GLN A 289 1.61 10.48 -8.18
N PRO A 290 1.53 10.78 -6.88
CA PRO A 290 2.39 10.14 -5.90
C PRO A 290 1.93 8.70 -5.61
N LEU A 291 2.86 7.83 -5.26
CA LEU A 291 2.64 6.46 -4.81
C LEU A 291 2.53 6.41 -3.28
N CYS A 292 1.65 5.55 -2.76
CA CYS A 292 1.56 5.36 -1.32
C CYS A 292 2.74 4.55 -0.79
N LEU A 293 3.13 4.81 0.45
CA LEU A 293 3.99 3.91 1.20
C LEU A 293 3.18 2.76 1.80
N PRO A 294 3.84 1.65 2.17
CA PRO A 294 3.23 0.60 2.98
C PRO A 294 2.68 1.14 4.30
N THR A 295 1.59 0.55 4.81
CA THR A 295 1.13 0.85 6.18
C THR A 295 2.12 0.29 7.20
N TYR A 296 2.09 0.81 8.43
CA TYR A 296 2.96 0.32 9.49
C TYR A 296 2.65 -1.14 9.83
N GLY A 297 3.67 -1.99 9.77
CA GLY A 297 3.49 -3.43 9.99
C GLY A 297 2.85 -4.20 8.83
N GLN A 298 2.63 -3.56 7.66
CA GLN A 298 2.18 -4.25 6.45
C GLN A 298 3.16 -5.38 6.10
N ARG A 299 2.63 -6.60 6.07
CA ARG A 299 3.37 -7.79 5.68
C ARG A 299 3.31 -7.98 4.17
N LEU A 300 4.41 -8.50 3.63
CA LEU A 300 4.40 -9.03 2.26
C LEU A 300 3.71 -10.39 2.29
N ILE A 301 2.89 -10.67 1.28
CA ILE A 301 2.16 -11.92 1.14
C ILE A 301 2.86 -12.75 0.07
N ASP A 302 3.36 -13.93 0.45
CA ASP A 302 4.01 -14.84 -0.49
C ASP A 302 3.04 -15.25 -1.61
N GLY A 303 3.50 -15.24 -2.85
CA GLY A 303 2.69 -15.50 -4.04
C GLY A 303 1.83 -14.31 -4.49
N GLN A 304 1.75 -13.21 -3.73
CA GLN A 304 1.06 -12.01 -4.18
C GLN A 304 1.74 -11.45 -5.44
N MET A 305 0.94 -11.22 -6.48
CA MET A 305 1.41 -10.55 -7.70
C MET A 305 1.64 -9.07 -7.42
N GLY A 306 2.82 -8.59 -7.76
CA GLY A 306 3.10 -7.16 -7.89
C GLY A 306 3.59 -6.83 -9.29
N THR A 307 3.73 -5.54 -9.54
CA THR A 307 4.21 -5.00 -10.82
C THR A 307 5.50 -4.23 -10.61
N VAL A 308 6.49 -4.53 -11.43
CA VAL A 308 7.73 -3.76 -11.54
C VAL A 308 7.73 -2.99 -12.85
N THR A 309 8.25 -1.76 -12.83
CA THR A 309 8.29 -0.87 -14.00
C THR A 309 9.64 -0.20 -14.14
N GLY A 310 10.08 0.01 -15.38
CA GLY A 310 11.33 0.74 -15.65
C GLY A 310 11.75 0.77 -17.13
N TRP A 311 12.87 1.46 -17.37
CA TRP A 311 13.49 1.62 -18.70
C TRP A 311 14.82 0.85 -18.81
N GLY A 312 15.01 -0.13 -17.94
CA GLY A 312 16.17 -1.00 -17.95
C GLY A 312 16.31 -1.80 -19.24
N ASN A 313 17.39 -2.56 -19.30
CA ASN A 313 17.71 -3.33 -20.49
C ASN A 313 16.64 -4.40 -20.76
N VAL A 314 16.19 -4.50 -22.02
CA VAL A 314 15.22 -5.53 -22.46
C VAL A 314 15.91 -6.88 -22.68
N GLY A 315 16.68 -7.32 -21.68
CA GLY A 315 17.57 -8.47 -21.70
C GLY A 315 18.94 -8.13 -21.11
N TYR A 316 19.66 -9.12 -20.56
CA TYR A 316 20.90 -8.89 -19.81
C TYR A 316 21.98 -8.10 -20.58
N ASN A 317 22.16 -8.40 -21.88
CA ASN A 317 23.06 -7.68 -22.79
C ASN A 317 22.30 -6.74 -23.76
N GLY A 318 21.05 -6.40 -23.43
CA GLY A 318 20.17 -5.58 -24.26
C GLY A 318 20.44 -4.08 -24.10
N HIS A 319 19.72 -3.29 -24.88
CA HIS A 319 19.67 -1.84 -24.73
C HIS A 319 18.54 -1.44 -23.79
N GLN A 320 18.68 -0.27 -23.16
CA GLN A 320 17.61 0.37 -22.40
C GLN A 320 16.36 0.54 -23.26
N ALA A 321 15.20 0.28 -22.67
CA ALA A 321 13.93 0.48 -23.36
C ALA A 321 13.69 1.98 -23.61
N ASN A 322 13.22 2.31 -24.83
CA ASN A 322 12.79 3.68 -25.11
C ASN A 322 11.40 3.97 -24.52
N VAL A 323 10.55 2.95 -24.41
CA VAL A 323 9.23 3.02 -23.78
C VAL A 323 9.30 2.29 -22.45
N LEU A 324 8.63 2.83 -21.43
CA LEU A 324 8.54 2.24 -20.11
C LEU A 324 8.00 0.82 -20.23
N GLN A 325 8.64 -0.15 -19.58
CA GLN A 325 8.18 -1.53 -19.53
C GLN A 325 7.47 -1.77 -18.19
N GLU A 326 6.50 -2.68 -18.20
CA GLU A 326 5.87 -3.22 -17.00
C GLU A 326 5.89 -4.74 -16.98
N ALA A 327 6.12 -5.33 -15.81
CA ALA A 327 6.14 -6.77 -15.63
C ALA A 327 5.45 -7.16 -14.33
N ASN A 328 4.53 -8.14 -14.41
CA ASN A 328 3.87 -8.70 -13.24
C ASN A 328 4.65 -9.93 -12.75
N VAL A 329 5.10 -9.90 -11.50
CA VAL A 329 5.86 -10.98 -10.88
C VAL A 329 5.35 -11.28 -9.46
N PRO A 330 5.30 -12.55 -9.03
CA PRO A 330 4.87 -12.90 -7.68
C PRO A 330 6.00 -12.70 -6.67
N ILE A 331 5.63 -12.34 -5.44
CA ILE A 331 6.53 -12.36 -4.29
C ILE A 331 6.90 -13.81 -3.97
N ILE A 332 8.19 -14.06 -3.74
CA ILE A 332 8.73 -15.36 -3.35
C ILE A 332 9.05 -15.35 -1.86
N SER A 333 8.70 -16.43 -1.16
CA SER A 333 8.98 -16.57 0.27
C SER A 333 10.48 -16.46 0.58
N ASP A 334 10.82 -15.89 1.74
CA ASP A 334 12.20 -15.75 2.19
C ASP A 334 12.90 -17.12 2.26
N THR A 335 12.17 -18.19 2.65
CA THR A 335 12.69 -19.57 2.70
C THR A 335 13.06 -20.09 1.32
N THR A 336 12.20 -19.90 0.32
CA THR A 336 12.50 -20.31 -1.06
C THR A 336 13.65 -19.48 -1.61
N CYS A 337 13.65 -18.16 -1.40
CA CYS A 337 14.66 -17.30 -2.01
C CYS A 337 16.06 -17.51 -1.41
N ASN A 338 16.16 -17.91 -0.14
CA ASN A 338 17.42 -18.29 0.49
C ASN A 338 17.81 -19.76 0.34
N ALA A 339 17.05 -20.56 -0.42
CA ALA A 339 17.42 -21.94 -0.69
C ALA A 339 18.76 -22.01 -1.47
N PRO A 340 19.54 -23.12 -1.34
CA PRO A 340 20.87 -23.25 -1.96
C PRO A 340 20.87 -23.11 -3.48
N ASP A 341 19.77 -23.47 -4.15
CA ASP A 341 19.59 -23.35 -5.59
C ASP A 341 19.15 -21.94 -6.04
N TYR A 342 18.79 -21.07 -5.09
CA TYR A 342 18.47 -19.66 -5.27
C TYR A 342 19.65 -18.78 -4.87
N TYR A 343 19.54 -18.00 -3.78
CA TYR A 343 20.58 -17.07 -3.35
C TYR A 343 21.38 -17.56 -2.14
N ASP A 344 21.16 -18.79 -1.67
CA ASP A 344 21.99 -19.43 -0.64
C ASP A 344 22.31 -18.52 0.56
N ASN A 345 21.25 -18.11 1.27
CA ASN A 345 21.32 -17.24 2.46
C ASN A 345 21.84 -15.81 2.25
N GLN A 346 21.97 -15.31 1.02
CA GLN A 346 22.36 -13.91 0.76
C GLN A 346 21.21 -12.90 0.99
N ILE A 347 19.96 -13.34 1.03
CA ILE A 347 18.79 -12.44 1.18
C ILE A 347 18.57 -12.12 2.66
N THR A 348 18.77 -10.86 3.02
CA THR A 348 18.59 -10.38 4.40
C THR A 348 17.13 -10.02 4.71
N THR A 349 16.81 -9.80 5.99
CA THR A 349 15.45 -9.40 6.45
C THR A 349 15.00 -8.03 5.92
N SER A 350 15.93 -7.25 5.37
CA SER A 350 15.67 -5.97 4.72
C SER A 350 15.39 -6.08 3.23
N MET A 351 15.45 -7.29 2.68
CA MET A 351 15.21 -7.59 1.27
C MET A 351 14.02 -8.55 1.13
N PHE A 352 13.55 -8.71 -0.11
CA PHE A 352 12.67 -9.80 -0.53
C PHE A 352 12.88 -10.08 -2.01
N CYS A 353 12.35 -11.21 -2.48
CA CYS A 353 12.46 -11.61 -3.87
C CYS A 353 11.11 -11.59 -4.57
N ALA A 354 11.11 -11.26 -5.86
CA ALA A 354 9.93 -11.39 -6.68
C ALA A 354 10.32 -11.86 -8.09
N GLY A 355 9.59 -12.82 -8.64
CA GLY A 355 9.92 -13.43 -9.91
C GLY A 355 9.30 -14.81 -10.10
N PHE A 356 9.50 -15.40 -11.28
CA PHE A 356 9.11 -16.77 -11.54
C PHE A 356 10.31 -17.70 -11.38
N GLU A 357 10.08 -18.91 -10.85
CA GLU A 357 11.14 -19.92 -10.71
C GLU A 357 11.83 -20.24 -12.05
N LYS A 358 11.06 -20.31 -13.14
CA LYS A 358 11.59 -20.56 -14.49
C LYS A 358 12.35 -19.37 -15.09
N GLY A 359 12.33 -18.21 -14.43
CA GLY A 359 12.80 -16.95 -15.00
C GLY A 359 11.85 -16.43 -16.08
N GLY A 360 12.41 -15.79 -17.11
CA GLY A 360 11.68 -15.24 -18.26
C GLY A 360 11.21 -13.80 -18.07
N THR A 361 10.68 -13.44 -16.90
CA THR A 361 10.22 -12.08 -16.57
C THR A 361 10.86 -11.61 -15.28
N ASP A 362 11.59 -10.49 -15.35
CA ASP A 362 12.36 -9.92 -14.23
C ASP A 362 12.72 -8.45 -14.49
N SER A 363 13.12 -7.74 -13.44
CA SER A 363 13.81 -6.44 -13.57
C SER A 363 15.26 -6.63 -14.04
N CYS A 364 15.83 -5.63 -14.70
CA CYS A 364 17.19 -5.69 -15.23
C CYS A 364 17.98 -4.39 -14.99
N GLN A 365 19.21 -4.32 -15.52
CA GLN A 365 20.06 -3.14 -15.35
C GLN A 365 19.37 -1.88 -15.91
N GLY A 366 19.30 -0.82 -15.09
CA GLY A 366 18.59 0.43 -15.39
C GLY A 366 17.20 0.52 -14.74
N ASP A 367 16.61 -0.60 -14.31
CA ASP A 367 15.38 -0.58 -13.51
C ASP A 367 15.63 -0.27 -12.03
N SER A 368 16.89 -0.37 -11.59
CA SER A 368 17.38 -0.03 -10.26
C SER A 368 16.75 1.24 -9.69
N GLY A 369 16.30 1.20 -8.45
CA GLY A 369 15.59 2.30 -7.80
C GLY A 369 14.13 2.46 -8.22
N GLY A 370 13.68 1.76 -9.27
CA GLY A 370 12.29 1.70 -9.70
C GLY A 370 11.38 1.00 -8.69
N PRO A 371 10.06 1.20 -8.81
CA PRO A 371 9.08 0.65 -7.89
C PRO A 371 8.76 -0.82 -8.17
N PHE A 372 8.58 -1.58 -7.09
CA PHE A 372 7.72 -2.77 -7.08
C PHE A 372 6.44 -2.43 -6.32
N VAL A 373 5.30 -2.49 -7.00
CA VAL A 373 4.00 -2.08 -6.45
C VAL A 373 2.99 -3.20 -6.45
N ALA A 374 2.09 -3.20 -5.48
CA ALA A 374 0.89 -4.02 -5.51
C ALA A 374 -0.32 -3.22 -5.01
N PRO A 375 -1.53 -3.50 -5.53
CA PRO A 375 -2.75 -2.92 -5.00
C PRO A 375 -3.15 -3.61 -3.69
N ASP A 376 -3.70 -2.83 -2.76
CA ASP A 376 -4.46 -3.34 -1.62
C ASP A 376 -5.71 -2.49 -1.34
N CYS A 377 -6.56 -2.97 -0.43
CA CYS A 377 -7.76 -2.29 0.02
C CYS A 377 -7.71 -1.95 1.52
N LEU A 378 -6.51 -1.88 2.12
CA LEU A 378 -6.34 -1.68 3.57
C LEU A 378 -6.92 -0.35 4.07
N SER A 379 -7.11 0.62 3.17
CA SER A 379 -7.64 1.97 3.42
C SER A 379 -9.09 2.15 2.93
N LYS A 380 -9.89 1.08 2.89
CA LYS A 380 -11.25 0.99 2.30
C LYS A 380 -11.35 1.28 0.80
N THR A 381 -10.29 1.81 0.20
CA THR A 381 -10.16 2.13 -1.21
C THR A 381 -8.96 1.40 -1.80
N SER A 382 -9.06 1.00 -3.07
CA SER A 382 -7.96 0.36 -3.77
C SER A 382 -6.83 1.35 -4.01
N ARG A 383 -5.64 1.04 -3.49
CA ARG A 383 -4.44 1.87 -3.65
C ARG A 383 -3.24 1.00 -3.97
N TYR A 384 -2.40 1.48 -4.89
CA TYR A 384 -1.07 0.92 -5.10
C TYR A 384 -0.11 1.42 -4.02
N ARG A 385 0.72 0.52 -3.52
CA ARG A 385 1.77 0.83 -2.53
C ARG A 385 3.14 0.43 -3.03
N LEU A 386 4.15 1.20 -2.63
CA LEU A 386 5.56 0.91 -2.86
C LEU A 386 6.04 -0.19 -1.91
N LEU A 387 5.82 -1.45 -2.27
CA LEU A 387 6.23 -2.58 -1.43
C LEU A 387 7.74 -2.84 -1.51
N GLY A 388 8.34 -2.53 -2.65
CA GLY A 388 9.78 -2.72 -2.88
C GLY A 388 10.43 -1.67 -3.76
N VAL A 389 11.75 -1.59 -3.65
CA VAL A 389 12.62 -0.81 -4.56
C VAL A 389 13.57 -1.79 -5.25
N VAL A 390 13.64 -1.76 -6.58
CA VAL A 390 14.53 -2.62 -7.37
C VAL A 390 15.97 -2.39 -6.92
N SER A 391 16.67 -3.46 -6.49
CA SER A 391 18.00 -3.37 -5.89
C SER A 391 19.04 -4.12 -6.73
N TRP A 392 18.95 -5.45 -6.80
CA TRP A 392 19.95 -6.28 -7.49
C TRP A 392 19.37 -7.63 -7.95
N GLY A 393 20.19 -8.41 -8.66
CA GLY A 393 19.87 -9.78 -9.08
C GLY A 393 21.05 -10.41 -9.80
N THR A 394 21.08 -11.74 -9.87
CA THR A 394 22.10 -12.47 -10.65
C THR A 394 21.64 -12.67 -12.09
N GLY A 395 22.21 -11.89 -13.00
CA GLY A 395 21.72 -11.83 -14.37
C GLY A 395 20.38 -11.08 -14.44
N CYS A 396 19.58 -11.35 -15.46
CA CYS A 396 18.19 -10.91 -15.55
C CYS A 396 17.34 -12.06 -16.07
N ALA A 397 16.20 -12.32 -15.43
CA ALA A 397 15.22 -13.33 -15.88
C ALA A 397 15.80 -14.75 -15.98
N THR A 398 16.81 -15.08 -15.17
CA THR A 398 17.41 -16.41 -15.11
C THR A 398 16.59 -17.31 -14.19
N ALA A 399 16.46 -18.59 -14.53
CA ALA A 399 15.80 -19.56 -13.66
C ALA A 399 16.44 -19.59 -12.27
N LYS A 400 15.60 -19.60 -11.22
CA LYS A 400 16.01 -19.60 -9.81
C LYS A 400 16.92 -18.45 -9.39
N LYS A 401 16.91 -17.33 -10.13
CA LYS A 401 17.59 -16.08 -9.76
C LYS A 401 16.61 -14.92 -9.97
N PRO A 402 15.55 -14.83 -9.14
CA PRO A 402 14.57 -13.77 -9.23
C PRO A 402 15.17 -12.41 -8.84
N GLY A 403 14.58 -11.31 -9.27
CA GLY A 403 14.97 -9.98 -8.82
C GLY A 403 14.86 -9.82 -7.30
N VAL A 404 15.80 -9.08 -6.72
CA VAL A 404 15.89 -8.77 -5.30
C VAL A 404 15.56 -7.29 -5.08
N TYR A 405 14.69 -7.04 -4.12
CA TYR A 405 14.11 -5.73 -3.84
C TYR A 405 14.36 -5.35 -2.39
N THR A 406 14.63 -4.07 -2.13
CA THR A 406 14.63 -3.51 -0.78
C THR A 406 13.19 -3.55 -0.23
N ARG A 407 12.99 -4.14 0.94
CA ARG A 407 11.67 -4.25 1.61
C ARG A 407 11.29 -2.93 2.28
N VAL A 408 10.49 -2.11 1.60
CA VAL A 408 10.20 -0.72 2.02
C VAL A 408 9.54 -0.62 3.39
N SER A 409 8.70 -1.59 3.76
CA SER A 409 8.05 -1.62 5.08
C SER A 409 9.04 -1.68 6.26
N ARG A 410 10.29 -2.12 6.04
CA ARG A 410 11.35 -2.10 7.06
C ARG A 410 11.99 -0.73 7.26
N PHE A 411 11.77 0.21 6.36
CA PHE A 411 12.45 1.49 6.33
C PHE A 411 11.53 2.69 6.53
N LEU A 412 10.24 2.49 6.83
CA LEU A 412 9.29 3.60 7.01
C LEU A 412 9.75 4.64 8.04
N PRO A 413 10.27 4.27 9.24
CA PRO A 413 10.79 5.25 10.20
C PRO A 413 11.99 6.04 9.66
N TRP A 414 12.86 5.37 8.89
CA TRP A 414 14.01 6.02 8.26
C TRP A 414 13.56 6.98 7.15
N ILE A 415 12.59 6.57 6.31
CA ILE A 415 12.00 7.43 5.28
C ILE A 415 11.41 8.67 5.94
N SER A 416 10.54 8.53 6.94
CA SER A 416 9.94 9.65 7.67
C SER A 416 10.98 10.64 8.20
N THR A 417 12.08 10.13 8.79
CA THR A 417 13.20 10.96 9.25
C THR A 417 13.90 11.68 8.11
N ALA A 418 14.18 10.98 7.00
CA ALA A 418 14.89 11.53 5.85
C ALA A 418 14.09 12.64 5.14
N LEU A 419 12.76 12.53 5.09
CA LEU A 419 11.87 13.56 4.56
C LEU A 419 11.91 14.88 5.36
N ARG A 420 12.36 14.83 6.63
CA ARG A 420 12.39 15.99 7.54
C ARG A 420 13.73 16.72 7.55
N VAL A 421 14.74 16.21 6.84
CA VAL A 421 16.09 16.82 6.76
C VAL A 421 16.07 18.23 6.12
N ARG A 422 14.95 18.67 5.54
CA ARG A 422 14.82 19.99 4.90
C ARG A 422 14.45 21.16 5.81
N ASP A 423 14.02 20.95 7.05
CA ASP A 423 13.63 22.08 7.92
C ASP A 423 14.80 22.76 8.65
N SER A 424 15.98 22.14 8.69
CA SER A 424 17.12 22.67 9.47
C SER A 424 18.08 23.57 8.67
N GLY A 425 17.77 23.89 7.41
CA GLY A 425 18.67 24.63 6.51
C GLY A 425 18.50 26.15 6.50
N GLY A 426 17.79 26.72 7.49
CA GLY A 426 17.23 28.08 7.38
C GLY A 426 17.33 28.97 8.62
N THR A 427 18.36 28.88 9.45
CA THR A 427 18.73 29.96 10.39
C THR A 427 20.23 30.00 10.65
N GLY A 428 20.94 30.88 9.93
CA GLY A 428 22.20 31.43 10.41
C GLY A 428 21.91 32.35 11.60
N GLY A 429 21.81 31.76 12.79
CA GLY A 429 21.66 32.45 14.06
C GLY A 429 22.87 32.18 14.94
N THR A 430 23.69 33.21 15.15
CA THR A 430 24.78 33.23 16.11
C THR A 430 24.29 32.82 17.51
N ALA A 431 24.82 31.73 18.05
CA ALA A 431 24.74 31.44 19.49
C ALA A 431 26.15 31.16 20.00
N GLY A 432 26.76 32.19 20.58
CA GLY A 432 27.92 32.05 21.43
C GLY A 432 27.52 31.52 22.81
N GLY A 433 28.40 30.70 23.37
CA GLY A 433 28.70 30.73 24.80
C GLY A 433 28.04 29.69 25.71
N ARG A 434 28.95 28.91 26.33
CA ARG A 434 28.87 28.22 27.64
C ARG A 434 27.99 26.96 27.66
N GLY A 435 28.42 25.78 28.09
CA GLY A 435 29.54 25.38 28.93
C GLY A 435 29.04 24.28 29.87
N GLY A 436 29.70 23.10 29.88
CA GLY A 436 29.38 21.94 30.74
C GLY A 436 29.49 20.65 29.92
N ARG A 437 30.70 20.08 29.74
CA ARG A 437 31.28 19.03 30.60
C ARG A 437 30.23 18.04 31.08
N ASP A 438 30.22 16.85 30.49
CA ASP A 438 30.68 15.67 31.23
C ASP A 438 31.39 14.68 30.31
N THR A 439 32.49 14.19 30.84
CA THR A 439 33.51 13.32 30.28
C THR A 439 33.08 11.85 30.31
N CYS A 440 33.56 11.04 29.36
CA CYS A 440 34.28 9.80 29.70
C CYS A 440 35.11 9.26 28.52
N ASN A 441 36.42 9.31 28.75
CA ASN A 441 37.57 8.67 28.10
C ASN A 441 37.39 7.25 27.53
N ALA A 442 38.09 6.97 26.43
CA ALA A 442 39.27 6.08 26.38
C ALA A 442 39.95 6.25 24.99
N HIS A 443 41.20 6.74 24.90
CA HIS A 443 42.42 5.91 24.80
C HIS A 443 42.33 4.87 23.66
N THR A 444 43.18 4.79 22.63
CA THR A 444 44.59 5.19 22.51
C THR A 444 44.96 5.25 21.02
N THR A 445 45.86 6.18 20.71
CA THR A 445 46.62 6.35 19.48
C THR A 445 47.41 5.11 19.04
N ARG A 446 47.48 4.86 17.72
CA ARG A 446 48.75 4.54 17.06
C ARG A 446 48.75 4.95 15.59
N THR A 447 49.50 6.00 15.34
CA THR A 447 50.09 6.42 14.07
C THR A 447 50.96 5.32 13.46
N HIS A 448 50.87 5.15 12.14
CA HIS A 448 52.06 5.00 11.31
C HIS A 448 51.79 5.57 9.91
N ALA A 449 52.48 6.65 9.60
CA ALA A 449 52.75 7.10 8.24
C ALA A 449 54.14 6.60 7.85
N ARG A 450 54.30 6.06 6.63
CA ARG A 450 55.18 6.62 5.57
C ARG A 450 55.58 5.58 4.49
N THR A 451 55.28 5.98 3.25
CA THR A 451 56.16 6.11 2.06
C THR A 451 56.60 4.93 1.16
N HIS A 452 56.55 5.27 -0.14
CA HIS A 452 57.35 4.81 -1.31
C HIS A 452 57.02 3.42 -1.88
N ALA A 453 57.01 3.13 -3.19
CA ALA A 453 57.40 3.84 -4.42
C ALA A 453 56.71 3.19 -5.66
N HIS A 454 56.82 3.89 -6.80
CA HIS A 454 56.74 3.46 -8.20
C HIS A 454 56.67 1.95 -8.53
N THR A 455 55.86 1.58 -9.53
CA THR A 455 56.34 1.02 -10.82
C THR A 455 55.24 1.09 -11.89
N THR A 456 55.59 1.67 -13.03
CA THR A 456 54.89 1.68 -14.33
C THR A 456 54.88 0.30 -14.97
N GLN A 457 53.78 -0.12 -15.59
CA GLN A 457 53.86 -0.91 -16.83
C GLN A 457 52.63 -0.72 -17.71
N HIS A 458 52.91 -0.20 -18.91
CA HIS A 458 52.11 -0.32 -20.12
C HIS A 458 51.88 -1.80 -20.46
N ASN A 459 50.69 -2.14 -20.94
CA ASN A 459 50.58 -2.93 -22.16
C ASN A 459 49.23 -2.71 -22.86
N THR A 460 49.34 -2.16 -24.04
CA THR A 460 48.35 -2.11 -25.12
C THR A 460 48.23 -3.49 -25.77
N HIS A 461 47.02 -3.96 -26.06
CA HIS A 461 46.80 -4.76 -27.28
C HIS A 461 45.42 -4.55 -27.87
N THR A 462 45.46 -4.30 -29.17
CA THR A 462 44.44 -3.91 -30.13
C THR A 462 43.71 -5.12 -30.73
N THR A 463 42.40 -4.97 -30.93
CA THR A 463 41.53 -5.44 -32.04
C THR A 463 41.70 -6.83 -32.65
N HIS A 464 40.59 -7.56 -32.80
CA HIS A 464 40.10 -8.00 -34.12
C HIS A 464 38.58 -8.31 -34.10
N THR A 465 37.88 -7.67 -35.03
CA THR A 465 36.50 -7.88 -35.47
C THR A 465 36.40 -9.09 -36.41
N HIS A 466 35.40 -9.95 -36.21
CA HIS A 466 34.90 -10.85 -37.26
C HIS A 466 33.38 -10.75 -37.37
N THR A 467 32.93 -10.24 -38.52
CA THR A 467 31.57 -10.27 -39.04
C THR A 467 31.27 -11.65 -39.62
N HIS A 468 30.18 -12.28 -39.18
CA HIS A 468 29.54 -13.37 -39.92
C HIS A 468 28.06 -13.04 -40.15
N THR A 469 27.75 -12.79 -41.42
CA THR A 469 26.40 -12.74 -41.99
C THR A 469 25.90 -14.17 -42.22
N HIS A 470 24.77 -14.53 -41.62
CA HIS A 470 23.97 -15.68 -42.04
C HIS A 470 22.54 -15.25 -42.34
N THR A 471 22.18 -15.39 -43.61
CA THR A 471 20.84 -15.33 -44.16
C THR A 471 20.16 -16.68 -43.97
N HIS A 472 19.00 -16.70 -43.32
CA HIS A 472 18.07 -17.83 -43.41
C HIS A 472 16.64 -17.33 -43.65
N THR A 473 16.16 -17.62 -44.85
CA THR A 473 14.76 -17.70 -45.26
C THR A 473 14.16 -19.00 -44.74
N HIS A 474 12.94 -18.99 -44.17
CA HIS A 474 11.82 -19.84 -44.62
C HIS A 474 10.54 -19.70 -43.77
N THR A 475 9.45 -19.51 -44.52
CA THR A 475 8.09 -20.08 -44.40
C THR A 475 7.20 -19.76 -43.20
N HIS A 476 6.14 -19.01 -43.52
CA HIS A 476 4.88 -18.93 -42.78
C HIS A 476 4.12 -20.26 -42.81
N THR A 477 3.68 -20.72 -41.64
CA THR A 477 2.59 -21.68 -41.49
C THR A 477 1.48 -21.02 -40.66
N HIS A 478 0.32 -20.83 -41.27
CA HIS A 478 -0.90 -20.38 -40.60
C HIS A 478 -1.54 -21.55 -39.86
N THR A 479 -1.71 -21.44 -38.55
CA THR A 479 -2.60 -22.28 -37.76
C THR A 479 -3.73 -21.43 -37.21
N HIS A 480 -4.95 -21.66 -37.71
CA HIS A 480 -6.18 -21.09 -37.15
C HIS A 480 -6.55 -21.86 -35.88
N THR A 481 -6.59 -21.19 -34.74
CA THR A 481 -7.20 -21.70 -33.51
C THR A 481 -8.56 -21.02 -33.30
N LEU A 482 -9.64 -21.81 -33.37
CA LEU A 482 -10.97 -21.40 -32.95
C LEU A 482 -10.97 -21.19 -31.43
N SER A 483 -11.39 -20.01 -30.98
CA SER A 483 -11.76 -19.73 -29.60
C SER A 483 -13.27 -19.94 -29.42
N LEU A 484 -13.65 -21.00 -28.69
CA LEU A 484 -14.99 -21.14 -28.13
C LEU A 484 -15.10 -20.26 -26.88
N THR A 485 -15.96 -19.25 -26.92
CA THR A 485 -16.39 -18.50 -25.74
C THR A 485 -17.54 -19.26 -25.06
N LEU A 486 -17.28 -19.81 -23.88
CA LEU A 486 -18.31 -20.40 -23.02
C LEU A 486 -18.84 -19.30 -22.07
N THR A 487 -19.98 -18.70 -22.39
CA THR A 487 -20.69 -17.80 -21.48
C THR A 487 -21.52 -18.62 -20.50
N LEU A 488 -21.12 -18.64 -19.23
CA LEU A 488 -21.89 -19.28 -18.16
C LEU A 488 -22.93 -18.28 -17.63
N THR A 489 -24.16 -18.34 -18.15
CA THR A 489 -25.31 -17.63 -17.56
C THR A 489 -25.97 -18.52 -16.51
N LEU A 490 -25.87 -18.14 -15.24
CA LEU A 490 -26.55 -18.82 -14.14
C LEU A 490 -28.03 -18.38 -14.10
N THR A 491 -28.91 -19.10 -14.78
CA THR A 491 -30.36 -18.94 -14.64
C THR A 491 -30.90 -19.84 -13.54
N LEU A 492 -31.34 -19.24 -12.43
CA LEU A 492 -32.03 -19.92 -11.35
C LEU A 492 -33.47 -20.23 -11.77
N THR A 493 -33.74 -21.42 -12.31
CA THR A 493 -35.11 -21.87 -12.59
C THR A 493 -35.75 -22.49 -11.35
N LEU A 494 -36.74 -21.80 -10.79
CA LEU A 494 -37.60 -22.30 -9.71
C LEU A 494 -38.70 -23.19 -10.34
N THR A 495 -38.55 -24.51 -10.29
CA THR A 495 -39.61 -25.46 -10.70
C THR A 495 -40.62 -25.65 -9.57
N LEU A 496 -41.81 -25.06 -9.70
CA LEU A 496 -43.00 -25.44 -8.92
C LEU A 496 -43.66 -26.66 -9.56
N THR A 497 -43.55 -27.83 -8.94
CA THR A 497 -44.37 -29.01 -9.29
C THR A 497 -45.70 -28.95 -8.54
N LEU A 498 -46.78 -28.59 -9.25
CA LEU A 498 -48.15 -28.79 -8.79
C LEU A 498 -48.61 -30.19 -9.19
N THR A 499 -48.70 -31.09 -8.21
CA THR A 499 -49.37 -32.39 -8.37
C THR A 499 -50.87 -32.22 -8.11
N HIS A 500 -51.67 -32.32 -9.16
CA HIS A 500 -53.13 -32.37 -9.04
C HIS A 500 -53.55 -33.84 -8.88
N ASN A 501 -54.01 -34.20 -7.68
CA ASN A 501 -54.67 -35.48 -7.44
C ASN A 501 -56.16 -35.32 -7.79
N THR A 502 -56.63 -36.00 -8.84
CA THR A 502 -58.06 -36.17 -9.11
C THR A 502 -58.44 -37.61 -8.80
N THR A 503 -59.24 -37.78 -7.75
CA THR A 503 -60.01 -38.99 -7.49
C THR A 503 -61.30 -38.95 -8.30
N HIS A 504 -61.40 -39.81 -9.32
CA HIS A 504 -62.54 -40.69 -9.56
C HIS A 504 -62.13 -41.82 -10.51
#